data_AF-A0A7V6TUF4-F1
#
_entry.id   AF-A0A7V6TUF4-F1
#
_cell.length_a   1.000
_cell.length_b   1.000
_cell.length_c   1.000
_cell.angle_alpha   90.00
_cell.angle_beta   90.00
_cell.angle_gamma   90.00
#
_symmetry.space_group_name_H-M   'P 1'
#
loop_
_entity.id
_entity.type
_entity.pdbx_description
1 polymer ?
#
loop_
_entity_poly.entity_id
_entity_poly.type
_entity_poly.pdbx_seq_one_letter_code
_entity_poly.pdbx_strand_id
1 'polypeptide(L)'
;MKILKTLFLTLLLSCLLFSSVFAITDKDNPVNEQDQTIQNERGKYPGESKKIEDQGNPIENLKMKKKIIESLRKEGKISDEKAAELQKILDERIKKIEEFNKLPLQKKKEILLQNFKTRIEEKVKAGKITREQADKIIKEFSEKIKKWDGNENPKFRKKRFKLF
;
A
#
# COMPACT_ATOMS: atom_id res chain seq x y z
N MET A 1 77.71 4.86 14.66
CA MET A 1 76.53 4.28 15.35
C MET A 1 75.26 4.82 14.71
N LYS A 2 74.31 3.90 14.49
CA LYS A 2 72.86 4.09 14.32
C LYS A 2 72.35 4.49 12.93
N ILE A 3 71.71 3.47 12.35
CA ILE A 3 70.99 3.35 11.08
C ILE A 3 69.63 4.03 11.22
N LEU A 4 69.22 4.88 10.26
CA LEU A 4 67.83 5.33 10.16
C LEU A 4 67.25 4.98 8.78
N LYS A 5 66.18 4.20 8.87
CA LYS A 5 65.35 3.63 7.82
C LYS A 5 64.54 4.73 7.14
N THR A 6 64.33 4.66 5.82
CA THR A 6 63.06 4.22 5.21
C THR A 6 63.10 4.44 3.69
N LEU A 7 62.83 3.34 2.97
CA LEU A 7 62.61 3.26 1.53
C LEU A 7 61.32 4.00 1.13
N PHE A 8 61.40 4.90 0.15
CA PHE A 8 60.23 5.37 -0.60
C PHE A 8 59.99 4.42 -1.78
N LEU A 9 58.96 3.59 -1.66
CA LEU A 9 58.43 2.77 -2.76
C LEU A 9 57.01 3.24 -3.03
N THR A 10 56.81 4.09 -4.03
CA THR A 10 55.49 4.43 -4.56
C THR A 10 55.27 3.67 -5.86
N LEU A 11 54.57 2.55 -5.75
CA LEU A 11 54.11 1.69 -6.83
C LEU A 11 52.78 2.23 -7.39
N LEU A 12 52.73 2.28 -8.72
CA LEU A 12 51.62 2.57 -9.63
C LEU A 12 50.53 1.47 -9.57
N LEU A 13 49.24 1.83 -9.55
CA LEU A 13 48.08 1.14 -10.20
C LEU A 13 46.77 1.79 -9.69
N SER A 14 45.98 2.50 -10.50
CA SER A 14 45.09 2.04 -11.58
C SER A 14 43.61 2.20 -11.16
N CYS A 15 42.87 2.89 -12.02
CA CYS A 15 41.44 3.17 -11.98
C CYS A 15 40.56 2.00 -11.52
N LEU A 16 39.68 2.29 -10.55
CA LEU A 16 38.32 1.77 -10.53
C LEU A 16 37.38 2.94 -10.24
N LEU A 17 36.89 3.54 -11.33
CA LEU A 17 35.70 4.40 -11.29
C LEU A 17 34.50 3.49 -11.05
N PHE A 18 34.15 3.27 -9.78
CA PHE A 18 32.78 2.94 -9.43
C PHE A 18 32.07 4.26 -9.17
N SER A 19 31.22 4.67 -10.11
CA SER A 19 30.25 5.72 -9.91
C SER A 19 29.41 5.39 -8.68
N SER A 20 29.45 6.28 -7.69
CA SER A 20 28.54 6.30 -6.56
C SER A 20 27.12 6.60 -7.07
N VAL A 21 26.32 5.56 -7.26
CA VAL A 21 24.89 5.70 -7.54
C VAL A 21 24.09 4.92 -6.51
N PHE A 22 23.97 5.48 -5.31
CA PHE A 22 22.87 5.33 -4.35
C PHE A 22 23.01 6.55 -3.41
N ALA A 23 22.02 7.37 -3.09
CA ALA A 23 20.60 7.13 -2.96
C ALA A 23 19.80 8.38 -3.34
N ILE A 24 18.78 8.21 -4.17
CA ILE A 24 17.68 9.17 -4.27
C ILE A 24 16.86 9.01 -2.99
N THR A 25 16.79 10.08 -2.20
CA THR A 25 15.85 10.20 -1.10
C THR A 25 14.53 10.71 -1.67
N ASP A 26 13.69 9.80 -2.16
CA ASP A 26 12.29 10.13 -2.39
C ASP A 26 11.58 10.10 -1.03
N LYS A 27 11.64 11.24 -0.33
CA LYS A 27 10.56 11.63 0.56
C LYS A 27 9.31 11.86 -0.30
N ASP A 28 8.19 11.37 0.22
CA ASP A 28 6.82 11.61 -0.22
C ASP A 28 6.20 10.59 -1.18
N ASN A 29 6.14 9.31 -0.76
CA ASN A 29 4.95 8.49 -1.05
C ASN A 29 4.72 7.36 -0.02
N PRO A 30 4.02 7.59 1.12
CA PRO A 30 3.70 6.54 2.07
C PRO A 30 2.41 5.82 1.66
N VAL A 31 2.43 5.10 0.54
CA VAL A 31 1.34 4.16 0.18
C VAL A 31 1.94 2.91 -0.47
N ASN A 32 2.54 2.01 0.33
CA ASN A 32 2.37 0.57 0.06
C ASN A 32 2.80 -0.41 1.16
N GLU A 33 3.45 0.00 2.26
CA GLU A 33 3.85 -0.98 3.29
C GLU A 33 2.73 -1.29 4.31
N GLN A 34 1.89 -0.32 4.65
CA GLN A 34 0.83 -0.49 5.67
C GLN A 34 -0.44 -1.22 5.17
N ASP A 35 -0.64 -1.35 3.85
CA ASP A 35 -1.79 -2.10 3.31
C ASP A 35 -1.52 -3.61 3.25
N GLN A 36 -0.24 -4.01 3.28
CA GLN A 36 0.18 -5.41 3.36
C GLN A 36 -0.02 -5.97 4.77
N THR A 37 0.20 -5.17 5.83
CA THR A 37 -0.01 -5.61 7.23
C THR A 37 -1.45 -6.04 7.49
N ILE A 38 -2.46 -5.35 6.94
CA ILE A 38 -3.88 -5.69 7.20
C ILE A 38 -4.37 -6.89 6.36
N GLN A 39 -3.79 -7.15 5.19
CA GLN A 39 -4.14 -8.35 4.42
C GLN A 39 -3.56 -9.63 5.06
N ASN A 40 -2.41 -9.51 5.72
CA ASN A 40 -1.67 -10.65 6.29
C ASN A 40 -2.19 -11.06 7.69
N GLU A 41 -3.01 -10.23 8.34
CA GLU A 41 -3.56 -10.52 9.67
C GLU A 41 -4.96 -11.14 9.67
N ARG A 42 -5.54 -11.44 8.50
CA ARG A 42 -6.86 -12.11 8.40
C ARG A 42 -6.91 -13.53 8.99
N GLY A 43 -5.78 -14.07 9.43
CA GLY A 43 -5.67 -15.40 10.04
C GLY A 43 -4.86 -15.46 11.34
N LYS A 44 -4.56 -14.33 12.00
CA LYS A 44 -3.62 -14.31 13.15
C LYS A 44 -4.23 -14.03 14.54
N TYR A 45 -5.55 -13.92 14.68
CA TYR A 45 -6.18 -13.76 16.00
C TYR A 45 -7.16 -14.90 16.28
N PRO A 46 -6.88 -15.78 17.26
CA PRO A 46 -7.81 -16.82 17.67
C PRO A 46 -8.94 -16.18 18.48
N GLY A 47 -10.13 -16.16 17.91
CA GLY A 47 -11.37 -15.74 18.55
C GLY A 47 -12.49 -15.85 17.52
N GLU A 48 -13.58 -16.52 17.88
CA GLU A 48 -14.75 -16.73 17.02
C GLU A 48 -15.03 -15.46 16.21
N SER A 49 -14.88 -15.55 14.89
CA SER A 49 -15.20 -14.46 14.01
C SER A 49 -16.71 -14.26 14.07
N LYS A 50 -17.20 -13.37 14.95
CA LYS A 50 -18.55 -12.81 14.81
C LYS A 50 -18.65 -12.37 13.36
N LYS A 51 -19.54 -13.00 12.59
CA LYS A 51 -19.79 -12.61 11.21
C LYS A 51 -20.28 -11.17 11.27
N ILE A 52 -19.38 -10.25 10.95
CA ILE A 52 -19.72 -8.84 10.86
C ILE A 52 -20.49 -8.68 9.56
N GLU A 53 -21.74 -8.26 9.67
CA GLU A 53 -22.52 -7.88 8.51
C GLU A 53 -21.83 -6.69 7.82
N ASP A 54 -21.48 -6.87 6.55
CA ASP A 54 -20.91 -5.81 5.72
C ASP A 54 -21.98 -4.74 5.54
N GLN A 55 -21.77 -3.58 6.16
CA GLN A 55 -22.70 -2.45 6.12
C GLN A 55 -22.73 -1.79 4.72
N GLY A 56 -21.86 -2.22 3.78
CA GLY A 56 -21.78 -1.69 2.42
C GLY A 56 -21.17 -0.27 2.33
N ASN A 57 -21.12 0.46 3.45
CA ASN A 57 -20.48 1.77 3.58
C ASN A 57 -19.04 1.63 4.13
N PRO A 58 -18.00 2.05 3.39
CA PRO A 58 -16.61 1.95 3.82
C PRO A 58 -16.31 2.63 5.17
N ILE A 59 -16.89 3.80 5.46
CA ILE A 59 -16.63 4.53 6.70
C ILE A 59 -17.28 3.80 7.89
N GLU A 60 -18.49 3.31 7.71
CA GLU A 60 -19.22 2.59 8.75
C GLU A 60 -18.56 1.27 9.13
N ASN A 61 -18.07 0.53 8.13
CA ASN A 61 -17.25 -0.66 8.35
C ASN A 61 -15.98 -0.37 9.17
N LEU A 62 -15.32 0.77 8.93
CA LEU A 62 -14.16 1.19 9.72
C LEU A 62 -14.54 1.58 11.15
N LYS A 63 -15.65 2.30 11.34
CA LYS A 63 -16.19 2.61 12.67
C LYS A 63 -16.54 1.35 13.46
N MET A 64 -17.11 0.33 12.81
CA MET A 64 -17.41 -0.94 13.44
C MET A 64 -16.12 -1.68 13.86
N LYS A 65 -15.08 -1.66 13.03
CA LYS A 65 -13.76 -2.19 13.39
C LYS A 65 -13.18 -1.51 14.63
N LYS A 66 -13.35 -0.19 14.78
CA LYS A 66 -12.93 0.53 16.00
C LYS A 66 -13.61 -0.03 17.25
N LYS A 67 -14.94 -0.29 17.19
CA LYS A 67 -15.69 -0.89 18.30
C LYS A 67 -15.17 -2.27 18.68
N ILE A 68 -14.80 -3.09 17.69
CA ILE A 68 -14.24 -4.44 17.92
C ILE A 68 -12.85 -4.35 18.58
N ILE A 69 -11.99 -3.44 18.12
CA ILE A 69 -10.69 -3.23 18.76
C ILE A 69 -10.88 -2.84 20.23
N GLU A 70 -11.85 -1.96 20.51
CA GLU A 70 -12.15 -1.56 21.89
C GLU A 70 -12.66 -2.73 22.75
N SER A 71 -13.49 -3.63 22.19
CA SER A 71 -13.94 -4.83 22.92
C SER A 71 -12.79 -5.80 23.18
N LEU A 72 -11.96 -6.07 22.17
CA LEU A 72 -10.78 -6.94 22.31
C LEU A 72 -9.78 -6.40 23.35
N ARG A 73 -9.62 -5.08 23.42
CA ARG A 73 -8.80 -4.41 24.44
C ARG A 73 -9.39 -4.63 25.84
N LYS A 74 -10.69 -4.41 26.02
CA LYS A 74 -11.40 -4.64 27.30
C LYS A 74 -11.36 -6.11 27.73
N GLU A 75 -11.40 -7.03 26.77
CA GLU A 75 -11.27 -8.47 26.98
C GLU A 75 -9.82 -8.92 27.25
N GLY A 76 -8.83 -8.02 27.19
CA GLY A 76 -7.41 -8.33 27.38
C GLY A 76 -6.78 -9.14 26.24
N LYS A 77 -7.46 -9.28 25.10
CA LYS A 77 -6.99 -10.05 23.93
C LYS A 77 -5.94 -9.30 23.11
N ILE A 78 -5.86 -7.98 23.27
CA ILE A 78 -4.84 -7.12 22.68
C ILE A 78 -4.33 -6.14 23.74
N SER A 79 -3.06 -5.73 23.64
CA SER A 79 -2.49 -4.70 24.51
C SER A 79 -3.06 -3.32 24.20
N ASP A 80 -2.99 -2.41 25.17
CA ASP A 80 -3.42 -1.01 24.99
C ASP A 80 -2.64 -0.31 23.87
N GLU A 81 -1.33 -0.56 23.78
CA GLU A 81 -0.45 -0.03 22.72
C GLU A 81 -0.92 -0.47 21.33
N LYS A 82 -1.20 -1.76 21.17
CA LYS A 82 -1.69 -2.32 19.91
C LYS A 82 -3.07 -1.80 19.55
N ALA A 83 -3.95 -1.66 20.54
CA ALA A 83 -5.27 -1.07 20.33
C ALA A 83 -5.16 0.38 19.85
N ALA A 84 -4.27 1.18 20.44
CA ALA A 84 -4.03 2.57 20.05
C ALA A 84 -3.46 2.69 18.63
N GLU A 85 -2.50 1.83 18.27
CA GLU A 85 -1.94 1.79 16.91
C GLU A 85 -3.01 1.45 15.86
N LEU A 86 -3.81 0.42 16.10
CA LEU A 86 -4.88 0.02 15.19
C LEU A 86 -5.96 1.10 15.07
N GLN A 87 -6.31 1.77 16.16
CA GLN A 87 -7.25 2.89 16.14
C GLN A 87 -6.71 4.05 15.29
N LYS A 88 -5.43 4.40 15.45
CA LYS A 88 -4.77 5.43 14.64
C LYS A 88 -4.83 5.10 13.14
N ILE A 89 -4.51 3.86 12.77
CA ILE A 89 -4.60 3.41 11.37
C ILE A 89 -6.03 3.54 10.83
N LEU A 90 -7.05 3.18 11.62
CA LEU A 90 -8.45 3.30 11.21
C LEU A 90 -8.87 4.76 11.04
N ASP A 91 -8.43 5.65 11.93
CA ASP A 91 -8.73 7.08 11.86
C ASP A 91 -8.07 7.74 10.65
N GLU A 92 -6.82 7.40 10.36
CA GLU A 92 -6.14 7.84 9.13
C GLU A 92 -6.87 7.34 7.87
N ARG A 93 -7.37 6.10 7.87
CA ARG A 93 -8.15 5.55 6.75
C ARG A 93 -9.49 6.25 6.58
N ILE A 94 -10.21 6.52 7.68
CA ILE A 94 -11.48 7.27 7.64
C ILE A 94 -11.22 8.67 7.07
N LYS A 95 -10.21 9.38 7.58
CA LYS A 95 -9.82 10.71 7.09
C LYS A 95 -9.51 10.72 5.59
N LYS A 96 -8.73 9.75 5.10
CA LYS A 96 -8.43 9.62 3.66
C LYS A 96 -9.70 9.42 2.81
N ILE A 97 -10.66 8.63 3.28
CA ILE A 97 -11.94 8.43 2.57
C ILE A 97 -12.77 9.71 2.58
N GLU A 98 -12.83 10.41 3.71
CA GLU A 98 -13.56 11.68 3.82
C GLU A 98 -12.95 12.77 2.93
N GLU A 99 -11.62 12.90 2.90
CA GLU A 99 -10.90 13.81 2.00
C GLU A 99 -11.16 13.45 0.54
N PHE A 100 -11.08 12.17 0.19
CA PHE A 100 -11.42 11.71 -1.16
C PHE A 100 -12.87 12.04 -1.53
N ASN A 101 -13.82 11.86 -0.61
CA ASN A 101 -15.24 12.13 -0.84
C ASN A 101 -15.52 13.62 -1.06
N LYS A 102 -14.70 14.53 -0.55
CA LYS A 102 -14.80 15.98 -0.78
C LYS A 102 -14.33 16.41 -2.16
N LEU A 103 -13.60 15.56 -2.88
CA LEU A 103 -13.05 15.92 -4.19
C LEU A 103 -14.14 16.00 -5.27
N PRO A 104 -13.93 16.84 -6.31
CA PRO A 104 -14.76 16.82 -7.51
C PRO A 104 -14.74 15.45 -8.20
N LEU A 105 -15.83 15.08 -8.86
CA LEU A 105 -15.98 13.77 -9.52
C LEU A 105 -14.83 13.46 -10.48
N GLN A 106 -14.42 14.44 -11.29
CA GLN A 106 -13.32 14.26 -12.23
C GLN A 106 -12.01 13.91 -11.51
N LYS A 107 -11.72 14.60 -10.41
CA LYS A 107 -10.51 14.35 -9.63
C LYS A 107 -10.54 12.98 -8.96
N LYS A 108 -11.71 12.56 -8.47
CA LYS A 108 -11.91 11.19 -7.95
C LYS A 108 -11.59 10.13 -9.00
N LYS A 109 -12.08 10.30 -10.23
CA LYS A 109 -11.81 9.38 -11.35
C LYS A 109 -10.32 9.27 -11.67
N GLU A 110 -9.62 10.41 -11.72
CA GLU A 110 -8.17 10.46 -11.95
C GLU A 110 -7.39 9.69 -10.88
N ILE A 111 -7.67 9.96 -9.60
CA ILE A 111 -6.99 9.32 -8.47
C ILE A 111 -7.22 7.80 -8.49
N LEU A 112 -8.47 7.36 -8.71
CA LEU A 112 -8.79 5.93 -8.80
C LEU A 112 -8.06 5.25 -9.97
N LEU A 113 -8.01 5.91 -11.13
CA LEU A 113 -7.31 5.38 -12.31
C LEU A 113 -5.81 5.29 -12.09
N GLN A 114 -5.21 6.33 -11.51
CA GLN A 114 -3.77 6.36 -11.21
C GLN A 114 -3.40 5.28 -10.20
N ASN A 115 -4.11 5.19 -9.07
CA ASN A 115 -3.88 4.18 -8.05
C ASN A 115 -4.02 2.76 -8.60
N PHE A 116 -4.99 2.54 -9.50
CA PHE A 116 -5.15 1.25 -10.16
C PHE A 116 -3.98 0.93 -11.09
N LYS A 117 -3.57 1.89 -11.94
CA LYS A 117 -2.41 1.71 -12.83
C LYS A 117 -1.15 1.37 -12.05
N THR A 118 -0.85 2.07 -10.95
CA THR A 118 0.31 1.79 -10.10
C THR A 118 0.29 0.34 -9.59
N ARG A 119 -0.86 -0.14 -9.08
CA ARG A 119 -1.00 -1.52 -8.60
C ARG A 119 -0.86 -2.58 -9.70
N ILE A 120 -1.24 -2.25 -10.93
CA ILE A 120 -1.06 -3.14 -12.08
C ILE A 120 0.41 -3.14 -12.52
N GLU A 121 1.07 -1.99 -12.54
CA GLU A 121 2.49 -1.87 -12.86
C GLU A 121 3.37 -2.64 -11.87
N GLU A 122 3.05 -2.58 -10.57
CA GLU A 122 3.72 -3.41 -9.55
C GLU A 122 3.59 -4.91 -9.83
N LYS A 123 2.45 -5.35 -10.37
CA LYS A 123 2.26 -6.76 -10.75
C LYS A 123 3.04 -7.14 -11.99
N VAL A 124 3.18 -6.23 -12.97
CA VAL A 124 4.04 -6.42 -14.14
C VAL A 124 5.50 -6.55 -13.69
N LYS A 125 5.98 -5.60 -12.87
CA LYS A 125 7.33 -5.61 -12.30
C LYS A 125 7.61 -6.87 -11.49
N ALA A 126 6.61 -7.36 -10.76
CA ALA A 126 6.70 -8.61 -10.01
C ALA A 126 6.57 -9.89 -10.88
N GLY A 127 6.45 -9.76 -12.21
CA GLY A 127 6.28 -10.89 -13.13
C GLY A 127 4.97 -11.65 -12.97
N LYS A 128 3.98 -11.10 -12.25
CA LYS A 128 2.70 -11.76 -11.97
C LYS A 128 1.72 -11.71 -13.15
N ILE A 129 1.91 -10.76 -14.05
CA ILE A 129 1.13 -10.57 -15.29
C ILE A 129 2.06 -10.04 -16.38
N THR A 130 1.72 -10.29 -17.65
CA THR A 130 2.44 -9.70 -18.78
C THR A 130 2.04 -8.24 -19.00
N ARG A 131 2.82 -7.53 -19.83
CA ARG A 131 2.49 -6.16 -20.22
C ARG A 131 1.17 -6.09 -21.01
N GLU A 132 0.90 -7.03 -21.92
CA GLU A 132 -0.36 -7.01 -22.68
C GLU A 132 -1.57 -7.26 -21.76
N GLN A 133 -1.42 -8.17 -20.78
CA GLN A 133 -2.46 -8.42 -19.79
C GLN A 133 -2.74 -7.17 -18.94
N ALA A 134 -1.69 -6.47 -18.51
CA ALA A 134 -1.81 -5.21 -17.78
C ALA A 134 -2.56 -4.15 -18.58
N ASP A 135 -2.20 -3.94 -19.84
CA ASP A 135 -2.82 -2.93 -20.71
C ASP A 135 -4.32 -3.23 -20.93
N LYS A 136 -4.69 -4.51 -21.12
CA LYS A 136 -6.10 -4.94 -21.19
C LYS A 136 -6.86 -4.62 -19.89
N ILE A 137 -6.28 -4.96 -18.74
CA ILE A 137 -6.88 -4.72 -17.42
C ILE A 137 -7.07 -3.22 -17.18
N ILE A 138 -6.08 -2.40 -17.51
CA ILE A 138 -6.11 -0.94 -17.36
C ILE A 138 -7.19 -0.33 -18.27
N LYS A 139 -7.31 -0.81 -19.52
CA LYS A 139 -8.34 -0.34 -20.46
C LYS A 139 -9.75 -0.61 -19.93
N GLU A 140 -10.02 -1.85 -19.52
CA GLU A 140 -11.34 -2.24 -18.97
C GLU A 140 -11.70 -1.42 -17.72
N PHE A 141 -10.71 -1.15 -16.84
CA PHE A 141 -10.92 -0.33 -15.66
C PHE A 141 -11.21 1.14 -16.02
N SER A 142 -10.45 1.70 -16.97
CA SER A 142 -10.63 3.06 -17.46
C SER A 142 -12.03 3.28 -18.02
N GLU A 143 -12.56 2.33 -18.79
CA GLU A 143 -13.92 2.39 -19.32
C GLU A 143 -14.99 2.38 -18.22
N LYS A 144 -14.80 1.57 -17.17
CA LYS A 144 -15.70 1.55 -16.01
C LYS A 144 -15.64 2.84 -15.21
N ILE A 145 -14.45 3.40 -14.99
CA ILE A 145 -14.25 4.67 -14.29
C ILE A 145 -14.92 5.82 -15.04
N LYS A 146 -14.84 5.84 -16.37
CA LYS A 146 -15.51 6.87 -17.18
C LYS A 146 -17.02 6.90 -16.92
N LYS A 147 -17.65 5.73 -16.84
CA LYS A 147 -19.10 5.54 -16.59
C LYS A 147 -19.54 5.70 -15.13
N TRP A 148 -18.59 5.77 -14.19
CA TRP A 148 -18.90 5.92 -12.78
C TRP A 148 -19.39 7.34 -12.47
N ASP A 149 -20.44 7.44 -11.66
CA ASP A 149 -21.15 8.68 -11.29
C ASP A 149 -20.66 9.31 -9.98
N GLY A 150 -19.84 8.60 -9.22
CA GLY A 150 -19.30 9.06 -7.94
C GLY A 150 -20.12 8.66 -6.71
N ASN A 151 -21.33 8.14 -6.91
CA ASN A 151 -22.28 7.82 -5.84
C ASN A 151 -22.33 6.32 -5.60
N GLU A 152 -21.18 5.74 -5.25
CA GLU A 152 -21.01 4.45 -4.56
C GLU A 152 -19.53 4.09 -4.62
N ASN A 153 -19.02 3.33 -3.63
CA ASN A 153 -17.71 2.72 -3.77
C ASN A 153 -17.76 1.85 -5.04
N PRO A 154 -16.96 2.14 -6.09
CA PRO A 154 -17.17 1.51 -7.35
C PRO A 154 -16.89 0.02 -7.21
N LYS A 155 -17.97 -0.78 -7.29
CA LYS A 155 -17.95 -2.23 -7.23
C LYS A 155 -17.40 -2.75 -8.56
N PHE A 156 -16.13 -2.49 -8.84
CA PHE A 156 -15.35 -3.14 -9.90
C PHE A 156 -15.12 -4.60 -9.50
N ARG A 157 -16.21 -5.35 -9.32
CA ARG A 157 -16.16 -6.72 -8.84
C ARG A 157 -15.28 -7.53 -9.78
N LYS A 158 -14.49 -8.38 -9.14
CA LYS A 158 -13.64 -9.43 -9.67
C LYS A 158 -14.46 -10.40 -10.51
N LYS A 159 -14.96 -10.00 -11.69
CA LYS A 159 -14.91 -10.97 -12.79
C LYS A 159 -13.43 -11.24 -12.89
N ARG A 160 -12.97 -12.41 -12.40
CA ARG A 160 -11.56 -12.81 -12.54
C ARG A 160 -11.24 -12.44 -13.97
N PHE A 161 -10.31 -11.51 -14.18
CA PHE A 161 -9.76 -11.33 -15.51
C PHE A 161 -9.31 -12.74 -15.87
N LYS A 162 -10.04 -13.42 -16.76
CA LYS A 162 -9.63 -14.72 -17.24
C LYS A 162 -8.38 -14.42 -18.04
N LEU A 163 -7.26 -14.44 -17.34
CA LEU A 163 -5.95 -14.59 -17.92
C LEU A 163 -6.01 -16.02 -18.45
N PHE A 164 -6.32 -16.12 -19.74
CA PHE A 164 -6.23 -17.36 -20.49
C PHE A 164 -4.75 -17.63 -20.76
#